data_AF-A0A936BPE6-F1
#
_entry.id   AF-A0A936BPE6-F1
#
_cell.length_a   1.000
_cell.length_b   1.000
_cell.length_c   1.000
_cell.angle_alpha   90.00
_cell.angle_beta   90.00
_cell.angle_gamma   90.00
#
_symmetry.space_group_name_H-M   'P 1'
#
loop_
_entity.id
_entity.type
_entity.pdbx_description
1 polymer ?
#
loop_
_entity_poly.entity_id
_entity_poly.type
_entity_poly.pdbx_seq_one_letter_code
_entity_poly.pdbx_strand_id
1 'polypeptide(L)' 'MITTVTGKHQITIPAKLAAAMGIVPGCRLEWQPTNQPSVIRVRVLPDRKAIANGLLGAGRQFLDSSVAAKTSR' A
#
# COMPACT_ATOMS: atom_id res chain seq x y z
N MET A 1 -13.37 13.36 -13.46
CA MET A 1 -12.12 13.49 -14.25
C MET A 1 -12.04 12.32 -15.20
N ILE A 2 -11.62 12.54 -16.44
CA ILE A 2 -11.45 11.53 -17.46
C ILE A 2 -10.01 11.63 -17.93
N THR A 3 -9.34 10.50 -18.09
CA THR A 3 -7.96 10.42 -18.60
C THR A 3 -7.93 9.47 -19.77
N THR A 4 -7.14 9.79 -20.78
CA THR A 4 -7.00 8.97 -21.98
C THR A 4 -5.84 7.98 -21.79
N VAL A 5 -6.03 6.76 -22.27
CA VAL A 5 -4.95 5.76 -22.35
C VAL A 5 -3.93 6.25 -23.38
N THR A 6 -2.66 6.31 -22.98
CA THR A 6 -1.54 6.64 -23.87
C THR A 6 -0.87 5.35 -24.36
N GLY A 7 0.36 5.43 -24.86
CA GLY A 7 1.10 4.25 -25.35
C GLY A 7 1.29 3.17 -24.27
N LYS A 8 1.43 1.91 -24.70
CA LYS A 8 1.70 0.76 -23.83
C LYS A 8 0.66 0.58 -22.71
N HIS A 9 -0.59 0.95 -22.96
CA HIS A 9 -1.69 0.85 -21.99
C HIS A 9 -1.48 1.68 -20.71
N GLN A 10 -0.71 2.76 -20.80
CA GLN A 10 -0.50 3.65 -19.67
C GLN A 10 -1.67 4.62 -19.51
N ILE A 11 -2.02 4.89 -18.25
CA ILE A 11 -2.98 5.94 -17.91
C ILE A 11 -2.32 6.91 -16.93
N THR A 12 -2.57 8.19 -17.13
CA THR A 12 -2.21 9.20 -16.14
C THR A 12 -3.21 9.12 -15.00
N ILE A 13 -2.73 9.00 -13.76
CA ILE A 13 -3.60 9.12 -12.58
C ILE A 13 -3.78 10.61 -12.28
N PRO A 14 -5.03 11.11 -12.21
CA PRO A 14 -5.32 12.47 -11.76
C PRO A 14 -4.60 12.89 -10.49
N ALA A 15 -4.00 14.09 -10.46
CA ALA A 15 -3.27 14.59 -9.28
C ALA A 15 -4.11 14.56 -7.99
N LYS A 16 -5.40 14.95 -8.07
CA LYS A 16 -6.32 14.90 -6.92
C LYS A 16 -6.53 13.48 -6.40
N LEU A 17 -6.60 12.49 -7.29
CA LEU A 17 -6.77 11.08 -6.92
C LEU A 17 -5.47 10.50 -6.35
N ALA A 18 -4.33 10.83 -6.97
CA ALA A 18 -3.02 10.42 -6.49
C ALA A 18 -2.75 10.92 -5.07
N ALA A 19 -3.04 12.20 -4.80
CA ALA A 19 -2.90 12.78 -3.47
C ALA A 19 -3.83 12.12 -2.44
N ALA A 20 -5.10 11.93 -2.79
CA ALA A 20 -6.08 11.30 -1.89
C ALA A 20 -5.74 9.83 -1.55
N MET A 21 -5.10 9.12 -2.48
CA MET A 21 -4.77 7.70 -2.34
C MET A 21 -3.30 7.44 -1.99
N GLY A 22 -2.50 8.49 -1.75
CA GLY A 22 -1.08 8.38 -1.43
C GLY A 22 -0.23 7.73 -2.54
N ILE A 23 -0.62 7.87 -3.80
CA ILE A 23 0.07 7.27 -4.94
C ILE A 23 1.29 8.12 -5.28
N VAL A 24 2.47 7.55 -5.11
CA VAL A 24 3.77 8.16 -5.41
C VAL A 24 4.58 7.28 -6.38
N PRO A 25 5.62 7.81 -7.04
CA PRO A 25 6.52 6.99 -7.84
C PRO A 25 7.07 5.79 -7.04
N GLY A 26 7.00 4.59 -7.63
CA GLY A 26 7.40 3.35 -6.97
C GLY A 26 6.28 2.59 -6.25
N CYS A 27 5.09 3.19 -6.07
CA CYS A 27 3.92 2.46 -5.59
C CYS A 27 3.58 1.28 -6.51
N ARG A 28 3.19 0.17 -5.90
CA ARG A 28 2.64 -0.97 -6.64
C ARG A 28 1.11 -0.88 -6.62
N LEU A 29 0.49 -1.19 -7.76
CA LEU A 29 -0.95 -1.22 -7.91
C LEU A 29 -1.38 -2.66 -8.18
N GLU A 30 -2.34 -3.14 -7.40
CA GLU A 30 -3.02 -4.40 -7.63
C GLU A 30 -4.30 -4.14 -8.42
N TRP A 31 -4.52 -4.89 -9.49
CA TRP A 31 -5.65 -4.74 -10.40
C TRP A 31 -6.53 -5.98 -10.32
N GLN A 32 -7.83 -5.78 -10.17
CA GLN A 32 -8.80 -6.87 -10.08
C GLN A 32 -10.03 -6.57 -10.96
N PRO A 33 -10.55 -7.56 -11.70
CA PRO A 33 -11.86 -7.42 -12.33
C PRO A 33 -12.94 -7.28 -11.25
N THR A 34 -14.07 -6.67 -11.62
CA THR A 34 -15.24 -6.58 -10.75
C THR A 34 -16.46 -7.21 -11.42
N ASN A 35 -17.54 -7.39 -10.66
CA ASN A 35 -18.81 -7.89 -11.21
C ASN A 35 -19.55 -6.83 -12.04
N GLN A 36 -19.06 -5.58 -12.07
CA GLN A 36 -19.66 -4.50 -12.85
C GLN A 36 -19.02 -4.41 -14.24
N PRO A 37 -19.82 -4.34 -15.32
CA PRO A 37 -19.30 -4.17 -16.67
C PRO A 37 -18.39 -2.95 -16.79
N SER A 38 -17.22 -3.14 -17.40
CA SER A 38 -16.25 -2.06 -17.66
C SER A 38 -15.71 -1.34 -16.42
N VAL A 39 -15.81 -1.95 -15.24
CA VAL A 39 -15.25 -1.42 -13.99
C VAL A 39 -14.14 -2.34 -13.50
N ILE A 40 -12.95 -1.75 -13.34
CA ILE A 40 -11.79 -2.40 -12.73
C ILE A 40 -11.55 -1.79 -11.34
N ARG A 41 -11.18 -2.64 -10.37
CA ARG A 41 -10.75 -2.21 -9.05
C ARG A 41 -9.23 -2.13 -9.03
N VAL A 42 -8.72 -1.01 -8.54
CA VAL A 42 -7.28 -0.80 -8.33
C VAL A 42 -7.03 -0.57 -6.85
N ARG A 43 -6.13 -1.35 -6.26
CA ARG A 43 -5.68 -1.19 -4.87
C ARG A 43 -4.23 -0.74 -4.86
N VAL A 44 -3.95 0.34 -4.11
CA VAL A 44 -2.56 0.77 -3.84
C VAL A 44 -1.98 -0.18 -2.81
N LEU A 45 -0.89 -0.85 -3.15
CA LEU A 45 -0.18 -1.71 -2.22
C LEU A 45 0.80 -0.86 -1.39
N PRO A 46 0.87 -1.09 -0.06
CA PRO A 46 1.83 -0.41 0.78
C PRO A 46 3.26 -0.78 0.36
N ASP A 47 4.16 0.19 0.38
CA ASP A 47 5.59 -0.07 0.19
C ASP A 47 6.14 -0.91 1.35
N ARG A 48 7.23 -1.65 1.12
CA ARG A 48 7.94 -2.45 2.12
C ARG A 48 8.25 -1.64 3.38
N LYS A 49 8.62 -0.36 3.24
CA LYS A 49 8.87 0.52 4.38
C LYS A 49 7.60 0.78 5.20
N ALA A 50 6.45 0.97 4.54
CA ALA A 50 5.17 1.14 5.20
C ALA A 50 4.72 -0.15 5.91
N ILE A 51 4.94 -1.31 5.28
CA ILE A 51 4.70 -2.63 5.90
C ILE A 51 5.59 -2.80 7.13
N ALA A 52 6.90 -2.56 7.00
CA ALA A 52 7.86 -2.67 8.10
C ALA A 52 7.48 -1.75 9.27
N ASN A 53 7.13 -0.49 8.99
CA ASN A 53 6.67 0.46 10.01
C ASN A 53 5.38 -0.01 10.71
N GLY A 54 4.44 -0.61 9.97
CA GLY A 54 3.23 -1.18 10.55
C GLY A 54 3.48 -2.43 11.41
N LEU A 55 4.60 -3.13 11.18
CA LEU A 55 5.01 -4.31 11.95
C LEU A 55 5.92 -3.97 13.14
N LEU A 56 6.44 -2.74 13.25
CA LEU A 56 7.25 -2.32 14.39
C LEU A 56 6.44 -2.42 15.68
N GLY A 57 6.91 -3.24 16.61
CA GLY A 57 6.28 -3.43 17.92
C GLY A 57 5.15 -4.47 17.95
N ALA A 58 4.64 -4.92 16.80
CA ALA A 58 3.60 -5.96 16.74
C ALA A 58 4.06 -7.31 17.34
N GLY A 59 5.38 -7.57 17.33
CA GLY A 59 5.98 -8.75 17.96
C GLY A 59 6.14 -8.69 19.48
N ARG A 60 5.99 -7.51 20.12
CA ARG A 60 6.26 -7.35 21.56
C ARG A 60 5.31 -8.17 22.44
N GLN A 61 4.07 -8.36 22.01
CA GLN A 61 3.07 -9.15 22.72
C GLN A 61 3.38 -10.67 22.75
N PHE A 62 4.30 -11.13 21.90
CA PHE A 62 4.75 -12.52 21.85
C PHE A 62 6.12 -12.73 22.52
N LEU A 63 6.72 -11.67 23.08
CA LEU A 63 7.94 -11.80 23.86
C LEU A 63 7.58 -12.41 25.22
N ASP A 64 8.21 -13.54 25.54
CA ASP A 64 8.09 -14.15 26.86
C ASP A 64 8.57 -13.16 27.94
N SER A 65 7.82 -13.09 29.03
CA SER A 65 8.02 -12.12 30.12
C SER A 65 9.40 -12.30 30.79
N SER A 66 9.99 -13.50 30.64
CA SER A 66 11.32 -13.85 31.12
C SER A 66 12.47 -13.18 30.36
N VAL A 67 12.25 -12.72 29.12
CA VAL A 67 13.28 -12.09 28.27
C VAL A 67 13.26 -10.55 28.39
N ALA A 68 12.08 -9.95 28.62
CA ALA A 68 11.93 -8.50 28.73
C ALA A 68 12.68 -7.88 29.92
N ALA A 69 12.91 -8.64 30.99
CA ALA A 69 13.60 -8.19 32.20
C ALA A 69 15.14 -8.17 32.11
N LYS A 70 15.74 -8.73 31.04
CA LYS A 70 17.20 -8.81 30.88
C LYS A 70 17.84 -7.70 30.04
N THR A 71 17.04 -6.83 29.40
CA THR A 71 17.55 -5.80 28.47
C THR A 71 17.64 -4.40 29.09
N SER A 72 17.38 -4.26 30.40
CA SER A 72 17.43 -2.99 31.14
C SER A 72 18.63 -2.88 32.10
N ARG A 73 19.77 -3.49 31.77
CA ARG A 73 21.08 -3.22 32.41
C ARG A 73 22.13 -2.87 31.39
#